data_AF-A0A815ECR4-F1
#
_entry.id   AF-A0A815ECR4-F1
#
_cell.length_a   1.000
_cell.length_b   1.000
_cell.length_c   1.000
_cell.angle_alpha   90.00
_cell.angle_beta   90.00
_cell.angle_gamma   90.00
#
_symmetry.space_group_name_H-M   'P 1'
#
loop_
_entity.id
_entity.type
_entity.pdbx_description
1 polymer ?
#
loop_
_entity_poly.entity_id
_entity_poly.type
_entity_poly.pdbx_seq_one_letter_code
_entity_poly.pdbx_strand_id
1 'polypeptide(L)' 'ELVYHFTAHPLVQSLFQGNNPMVFAYGQTGSGKTYTMGGDLSQRDVDFSKGIYALTANDIF' A
#
# COMPACT_ATOMS: atom_id res chain seq x y z
N GLU A 1 -8.30 1.83 0.19
CA GLU A 1 -8.54 2.66 1.39
C GLU A 1 -8.68 1.84 2.68
N LEU A 2 -9.71 0.99 2.85
CA LEU A 2 -9.88 0.21 4.10
C LEU A 2 -8.66 -0.68 4.45
N VAL A 3 -8.10 -1.38 3.46
CA VAL A 3 -6.88 -2.19 3.67
C VAL A 3 -5.71 -1.33 4.14
N TYR A 4 -5.52 -0.13 3.57
CA TYR A 4 -4.45 0.79 3.95
C TYR A 4 -4.57 1.22 5.42
N HIS A 5 -5.76 1.66 5.82
CA HIS A 5 -6.02 2.14 7.20
C HIS A 5 -5.74 1.10 8.28
N PHE A 6 -5.98 -0.20 8.00
CA PHE A 6 -5.76 -1.26 8.98
C PHE A 6 -4.40 -1.96 8.85
N THR A 7 -3.58 -1.63 7.84
CA THR A 7 -2.28 -2.27 7.61
C THR A 7 -1.14 -1.27 7.67
N ALA A 8 -0.93 -0.47 6.61
CA ALA A 8 0.22 0.42 6.48
C ALA A 8 0.08 1.73 7.26
N HIS A 9 -1.13 2.31 7.35
CA HIS A 9 -1.36 3.59 8.04
C HIS A 9 -0.84 3.63 9.50
N PRO A 10 -1.18 2.68 10.41
CA PRO A 10 -0.66 2.71 11.78
C PRO A 10 0.86 2.51 11.86
N LEU A 11 1.48 1.95 10.82
CA LEU A 11 2.92 1.73 10.77
C LEU A 11 3.69 3.01 10.39
N VAL A 12 3.06 3.98 9.74
CA VAL A 12 3.68 5.29 9.45
C VAL A 12 4.14 5.97 10.74
N GLN A 13 3.36 5.92 11.81
CA GLN A 13 3.78 6.45 13.11
C GLN A 13 5.00 5.71 13.67
N SER A 14 5.06 4.39 13.50
CA SER A 14 6.20 3.56 13.92
C SER A 14 7.48 3.92 13.16
N LEU A 15 7.37 4.25 11.86
CA LEU A 15 8.48 4.75 11.05
C LEU A 15 9.08 6.02 11.66
N PHE A 16 8.26 7.00 12.03
CA PHE A 16 8.72 8.25 12.66
C PHE A 16 9.29 8.07 14.08
N GLN A 17 9.02 6.93 14.73
CA GLN A 17 9.63 6.54 15.99
C GLN A 17 11.01 5.88 15.82
N GLY A 18 11.52 5.77 14.58
CA GLY A 18 12.81 5.17 14.27
C GLY A 18 12.75 3.66 14.04
N ASN A 19 11.56 3.07 13.94
CA ASN A 19 11.41 1.66 13.56
C ASN A 19 11.41 1.49 12.04
N ASN A 20 11.59 0.24 11.58
CA ASN A 20 11.52 -0.13 10.17
C ASN A 20 10.33 -1.06 9.89
N PRO A 21 9.10 -0.53 9.74
CA PRO A 21 7.93 -1.35 9.48
C PRO A 21 7.95 -1.98 8.08
N MET A 22 7.41 -3.20 7.97
CA MET A 22 7.36 -3.96 6.70
C MET A 22 5.94 -4.51 6.48
N VAL A 23 5.41 -4.33 5.26
CA VAL A 23 4.11 -4.87 4.83
C VAL A 23 4.32 -5.84 3.68
N PHE A 24 3.74 -7.04 3.81
CA PHE A 24 3.81 -8.07 2.78
C PHE A 24 2.42 -8.31 2.18
N ALA A 25 2.37 -8.52 0.87
CA ALA A 25 1.20 -9.05 0.18
C ALA A 25 1.47 -10.50 -0.23
N TYR A 26 0.66 -11.44 0.27
CA TYR A 26 0.82 -12.86 0.03
C TYR A 26 -0.46 -13.48 -0.54
N GLY A 27 -0.31 -14.48 -1.40
CA GLY A 27 -1.41 -15.15 -2.09
C GLY A 27 -1.00 -15.68 -3.47
N GLN A 28 -1.84 -16.52 -4.08
CA GLN A 28 -1.58 -17.08 -5.41
C GLN A 28 -1.57 -16.01 -6.53
N THR A 29 -1.02 -16.33 -7.70
CA THR A 29 -1.13 -15.46 -8.88
C THR A 29 -2.60 -15.18 -9.22
N GLY A 30 -2.91 -13.93 -9.57
CA GLY A 30 -4.29 -13.49 -9.82
C GLY A 30 -5.10 -13.11 -8.57
N SER A 31 -4.56 -13.27 -7.36
CA SER A 31 -5.27 -12.96 -6.11
C SER A 31 -5.32 -11.47 -5.71
N GLY A 32 -4.91 -10.56 -6.61
CA GLY A 32 -4.96 -9.11 -6.34
C GLY A 32 -3.81 -8.51 -5.53
N LYS A 33 -2.69 -9.22 -5.31
CA LYS A 33 -1.51 -8.67 -4.59
C LYS A 33 -1.01 -7.35 -5.19
N THR A 34 -0.77 -7.36 -6.51
CA THR A 34 -0.27 -6.19 -7.23
C THR A 34 -1.30 -5.06 -7.24
N TYR A 35 -2.59 -5.41 -7.33
CA TYR A 35 -3.69 -4.45 -7.24
C TYR A 35 -3.71 -3.74 -5.88
N THR A 36 -3.58 -4.48 -4.78
CA THR A 36 -3.59 -3.91 -3.43
C THR A 36 -2.35 -3.05 -3.16
N MET A 37 -1.16 -3.52 -3.54
CA MET A 37 0.08 -2.78 -3.27
C MET A 37 0.27 -1.58 -4.21
N GLY A 38 0.06 -1.80 -5.51
CA GLY A 38 0.37 -0.84 -6.57
C GLY A 38 -0.83 -0.07 -7.14
N GLY A 39 -2.07 -0.42 -6.80
CA GLY A 39 -3.26 0.18 -7.42
C GLY A 39 -3.70 -0.54 -8.70
N ASP A 40 -4.62 0.06 -9.45
CA ASP A 40 -5.18 -0.56 -10.65
C ASP A 40 -4.22 -0.44 -11.84
N LEU A 41 -3.48 -1.52 -12.09
CA LEU A 41 -2.55 -1.66 -13.22
C LEU A 41 -3.19 -2.27 -14.48
N SER A 42 -4.49 -2.60 -14.43
CA SER A 42 -5.17 -3.32 -15.51
C SER A 42 -5.79 -2.40 -16.56
N GLN A 43 -5.96 -1.12 -16.21
CA GLN A 43 -6.55 -0.09 -17.07
C GLN A 43 -5.51 0.53 -18.00
N ARG A 44 -5.95 1.06 -19.15
CA ARG A 44 -5.09 1.87 -20.05
C ARG A 44 -4.54 3.11 -19.34
N ASP A 45 -5.31 3.67 -18.43
CA ASP A 45 -4.91 4.72 -17.51
C ASP A 45 -4.62 4.09 -16.16
N VAL A 46 -3.34 3.83 -15.88
CA VAL A 46 -2.92 3.18 -14.65
C VAL A 46 -3.17 4.11 -13.46
N ASP A 47 -4.05 3.69 -12.54
CA ASP A 47 -4.35 4.45 -11.32
C ASP A 47 -3.56 3.89 -10.13
N PHE A 48 -2.42 4.53 -9.87
CA PHE A 48 -1.59 4.24 -8.70
C PHE A 48 -2.09 4.92 -7.42
N SER A 49 -2.99 5.91 -7.52
CA SER A 49 -3.35 6.79 -6.40
C SER A 49 -4.00 6.05 -5.23
N LYS A 50 -4.56 4.86 -5.50
CA LYS A 50 -5.29 4.05 -4.51
C LYS A 50 -4.49 2.86 -3.97
N GLY A 51 -3.25 2.66 -4.41
CA GLY A 51 -2.36 1.60 -3.93
C GLY A 51 -1.71 1.93 -2.58
N ILE A 52 -1.31 0.90 -1.83
CA ILE A 52 -0.59 1.09 -0.56
C ILE A 52 0.67 1.95 -0.74
N TYR A 53 1.40 1.82 -1.85
CA TYR A 53 2.60 2.63 -2.09
C TYR A 53 2.30 4.14 -2.14
N ALA A 54 1.33 4.56 -2.95
CA ALA A 54 1.00 5.98 -3.10
C ALA A 54 0.40 6.56 -1.82
N LEU A 55 -0.50 5.82 -1.17
CA LEU A 55 -1.12 6.24 0.09
C LEU A 55 -0.08 6.41 1.21
N THR A 56 0.85 5.46 1.34
CA THR A 56 1.93 5.56 2.33
C THR A 56 2.85 6.73 2.02
N ALA A 57 3.19 6.98 0.74
CA ALA A 57 4.04 8.10 0.36
C ALA A 57 3.38 9.45 0.68
N ASN A 58 2.08 9.61 0.42
CA ASN A 58 1.33 10.83 0.74
C ASN A 58 1.22 11.09 2.25
N ASP A 59 1.24 10.05 3.09
CA ASP A 59 1.19 10.24 4.54
C ASP A 59 2.60 10.50 5.14
N ILE A 60 3.66 10.19 4.41
CA ILE A 60 5.05 10.44 4.83
C ILE A 60 5.51 11.86 4.44
N PHE A 61 5.14 12.34 3.26
CA PHE A 61 5.62 13.59 2.66
C PHE A 61 4.53 14.66 2.59
#